data_AF-A0A0D0CGG0-F1
#
_entry.id   AF-A0A0D0CGG0-F1
#
_cell.length_a   1.000
_cell.length_b   1.000
_cell.length_c   1.000
_cell.angle_alpha   90.00
_cell.angle_beta   90.00
_cell.angle_gamma   90.00
#
_symmetry.space_group_name_H-M   'P 1'
#
loop_
_entity.id
_entity.type
_entity.pdbx_description
1 polymer ?
#
loop_
_entity_poly.entity_id
_entity_poly.type
_entity_poly.pdbx_seq_one_letter_code
_entity_poly.pdbx_strand_id
1 'polypeptide(L)'
;MEYLGAPKDILDTYKDISSTDLSVNKDVTEENRFGQGTDSLPWFWRMEGVGGDSTNAWMDEFYRIHWLEARTRYHRWSEELTLVRHEMYWVRKWFEGQEEEWKRRASQSQEAGHRAYAERKGVLYHSYAEDVAMRFQGKMSQPAS
;
A
#
# COMPACT_ATOMS: atom_id res chain seq x y z
N MET A 1 16.83 -11.79 45.48
CA MET A 1 16.14 -12.65 44.50
C MET A 1 15.27 -13.58 45.30
N GLU A 2 14.01 -13.19 45.50
CA GLU A 2 13.04 -14.00 46.24
C GLU A 2 12.63 -15.19 45.37
N TYR A 3 12.92 -16.40 45.82
CA TYR A 3 12.46 -17.61 45.17
C TYR A 3 11.01 -17.83 45.61
N LEU A 4 10.05 -17.45 44.78
CA LEU A 4 8.66 -17.88 44.92
C LEU A 4 8.71 -19.41 44.98
N GLY A 5 8.32 -20.02 46.10
CA GLY A 5 8.41 -21.46 46.37
C GLY A 5 7.45 -22.30 45.53
N ALA A 6 7.33 -21.98 44.24
CA ALA A 6 6.52 -22.67 43.26
C ALA A 6 7.12 -24.07 42.98
N PRO A 7 6.26 -25.08 42.81
CA PRO A 7 6.71 -26.41 42.45
C PRO A 7 7.33 -26.41 41.03
N LYS A 8 8.26 -27.34 40.79
CA LYS A 8 9.12 -27.35 39.59
C LYS A 8 8.34 -27.44 38.28
N ASP A 9 7.21 -28.11 38.29
CA ASP A 9 6.25 -28.21 37.18
C ASP A 9 5.74 -26.84 36.72
N ILE A 10 5.46 -25.94 37.66
CA ILE A 10 5.03 -24.57 37.38
C ILE A 10 6.19 -23.73 36.84
N LEU A 11 7.41 -23.91 37.34
CA LEU A 11 8.60 -23.18 36.88
C LEU A 11 9.12 -23.64 35.50
N ASP A 12 8.89 -24.90 35.13
CA ASP A 12 9.20 -25.41 33.79
C ASP A 12 8.20 -24.87 32.74
N THR A 13 6.97 -24.61 33.18
CA THR A 13 5.89 -24.10 32.33
C THR A 13 5.96 -22.57 32.22
N TYR A 14 5.99 -21.86 33.34
CA TYR A 14 6.00 -20.39 33.38
C TYR A 14 7.42 -19.88 33.63
N LYS A 15 8.02 -19.29 32.58
CA LYS A 15 9.35 -18.69 32.66
C LYS A 15 9.28 -17.26 33.20
N ASP A 16 10.40 -16.74 33.69
CA ASP A 16 10.47 -15.32 34.07
C ASP A 16 10.29 -14.42 32.84
N ILE A 17 9.49 -13.37 32.99
CA ILE A 17 9.31 -12.35 31.95
C ILE A 17 10.52 -11.41 31.99
N SER A 18 11.35 -11.49 30.95
CA SER A 18 12.48 -10.59 30.78
C SER A 18 12.09 -9.32 30.02
N SER A 19 12.91 -8.28 30.09
CA SER A 19 12.70 -7.05 29.29
C SER A 19 12.70 -7.33 27.78
N THR A 20 13.33 -8.42 27.32
CA THR A 20 13.36 -8.83 25.92
C THR A 20 12.01 -9.39 25.47
N ASP A 21 11.28 -10.06 26.37
CA ASP A 21 9.93 -10.59 26.12
C ASP A 21 8.86 -9.48 26.07
N LEU A 22 9.16 -8.32 26.65
CA LEU A 22 8.31 -7.13 26.60
C LEU A 22 8.64 -6.22 25.41
N SER A 23 9.66 -6.58 24.62
CA SER A 23 9.93 -5.87 23.38
C SER A 23 8.79 -6.13 22.41
N VAL A 24 8.28 -5.04 21.81
CA VAL A 24 7.13 -5.14 20.92
C VAL A 24 7.51 -6.03 19.74
N ASN A 25 6.74 -7.10 19.53
CA ASN A 25 6.97 -8.01 18.43
C ASN A 25 6.90 -7.21 17.12
N LYS A 26 8.00 -7.23 16.38
CA LYS A 26 8.16 -6.45 15.16
C LYS A 26 7.35 -7.02 14.00
N ASP A 27 6.89 -8.26 14.08
CA ASP A 27 5.93 -8.79 13.10
C ASP A 27 4.55 -8.13 13.27
N VAL A 28 4.20 -7.73 14.50
CA VAL A 28 2.98 -6.98 14.83
C VAL A 28 3.12 -5.48 14.56
N THR A 29 4.29 -4.87 14.78
CA THR A 29 4.48 -3.41 14.57
C THR A 29 5.11 -3.00 13.25
N GLU A 30 5.92 -3.87 12.65
CA GLU A 30 6.63 -3.64 11.38
C GLU A 30 6.20 -4.68 10.35
N GLU A 31 4.93 -4.56 9.97
CA GLU A 31 4.22 -5.46 9.05
C GLU A 31 4.88 -5.62 7.67
N ASN A 32 5.75 -4.69 7.28
CA ASN A 32 6.48 -4.68 5.99
C ASN A 32 7.95 -5.12 6.10
N ARG A 33 8.39 -5.69 7.23
CA ARG A 33 9.79 -6.09 7.41
C ARG A 33 10.11 -7.37 6.63
N PHE A 34 11.20 -7.35 5.88
CA PHE A 34 11.73 -8.53 5.20
C PHE A 34 12.35 -9.49 6.23
N GLY A 35 11.99 -10.78 6.22
CA GLY A 35 12.57 -11.79 7.12
C GLY A 35 11.84 -12.03 8.45
N GLN A 36 10.53 -11.81 8.52
CA GLN A 36 9.66 -12.06 9.70
C GLN A 36 9.67 -13.53 10.21
N GLY A 37 10.32 -14.46 9.52
CA GLY A 37 10.36 -15.87 9.92
C GLY A 37 11.24 -16.19 11.14
N THR A 38 12.05 -15.23 11.63
CA THR A 38 13.04 -15.47 12.70
C THR A 38 12.77 -14.75 14.02
N ASP A 39 11.83 -13.80 14.07
CA ASP A 39 11.53 -13.09 15.31
C ASP A 39 10.62 -13.98 16.18
N SER A 40 11.24 -14.66 17.14
CA SER A 40 10.50 -15.50 18.09
C SER A 40 9.59 -14.60 18.93
N LEU A 41 8.27 -14.74 18.79
CA LEU A 41 7.29 -14.20 19.74
C LEU A 41 7.70 -14.49 21.19
N PRO A 42 7.36 -13.64 22.16
CA PRO A 42 7.60 -13.96 23.57
C PRO A 42 7.05 -15.34 23.96
N TRP A 43 7.76 -16.07 24.83
CA TRP A 43 7.44 -17.47 25.14
C TRP A 43 6.00 -17.65 25.65
N PHE A 44 5.44 -16.65 26.34
CA PHE A 44 4.08 -16.70 26.88
C PHE A 44 2.98 -16.70 25.82
N TRP A 45 3.25 -16.23 24.59
CA TRP A 45 2.35 -16.38 23.44
C TRP A 45 2.42 -17.77 22.78
N ARG A 46 3.50 -18.52 23.04
CA ARG A 46 3.68 -19.90 22.58
C ARG A 46 3.31 -20.95 23.64
N MET A 47 2.76 -20.52 24.76
CA MET A 47 2.41 -21.41 25.86
C MET A 47 1.23 -22.28 25.48
N GLU A 48 1.38 -23.60 25.65
CA GLU A 48 0.28 -24.54 25.57
C GLU A 48 -0.74 -24.25 26.67
N GLY A 49 -1.99 -23.94 26.32
CA GLY A 49 -3.04 -23.87 27.33
C GLY A 49 -3.13 -25.20 28.09
N VAL A 50 -3.57 -25.18 29.35
CA VAL A 50 -3.81 -26.40 30.14
C VAL A 50 -4.80 -27.30 29.38
N GLY A 51 -4.29 -28.25 28.61
CA GLY A 51 -5.08 -28.99 27.61
C GLY A 51 -4.40 -29.34 26.27
N GLY A 52 -3.10 -29.08 26.07
CA GLY A 52 -2.26 -29.81 25.10
C GLY A 52 -2.54 -29.63 23.59
N ASP A 53 -3.54 -28.84 23.21
CA ASP A 53 -4.01 -28.78 21.80
C ASP A 53 -4.40 -27.37 21.33
N SER A 54 -4.56 -26.41 22.25
CA SER A 54 -5.14 -25.10 21.93
C SER A 54 -4.16 -24.07 21.34
N THR A 55 -2.86 -24.25 21.53
CA THR A 55 -1.87 -23.22 21.18
C THR A 55 -1.46 -23.27 19.73
N ASN A 56 -1.43 -24.46 19.12
CA ASN A 56 -1.25 -24.58 17.68
C ASN A 56 -2.46 -23.97 16.94
N ALA A 57 -3.68 -24.23 17.40
CA ALA A 57 -4.89 -23.67 16.81
C ALA A 57 -4.94 -22.13 16.89
N TRP A 58 -4.55 -21.54 18.01
CA TRP A 58 -4.50 -20.07 18.15
C TRP A 58 -3.39 -19.45 17.29
N MET A 59 -2.19 -20.03 17.29
CA MET A 59 -1.08 -19.58 16.44
C MET A 59 -1.41 -19.70 14.94
N ASP A 60 -2.07 -20.79 14.54
CA ASP A 60 -2.53 -20.99 13.16
C ASP A 60 -3.54 -19.93 12.75
N GLU A 61 -4.49 -19.59 13.62
CA GLU A 61 -5.47 -18.52 13.35
C GLU A 61 -4.78 -17.14 13.32
N PHE A 62 -3.81 -16.88 14.19
CA PHE A 62 -3.00 -15.66 14.16
C PHE A 62 -2.29 -15.49 12.81
N TYR A 63 -1.56 -16.50 12.34
CA TYR A 63 -0.87 -16.43 11.05
C TYR A 63 -1.84 -16.37 9.87
N ARG A 64 -2.98 -17.06 9.95
CA ARG A 64 -4.03 -16.99 8.94
C ARG A 64 -4.59 -15.57 8.80
N ILE A 65 -4.86 -14.89 9.90
CA ILE A 65 -5.33 -13.49 9.89
C ILE A 65 -4.28 -12.58 9.26
N HIS A 66 -3.02 -12.66 9.71
CA HIS A 66 -1.94 -11.84 9.17
C HIS A 66 -1.72 -12.09 7.67
N TRP A 67 -1.84 -13.35 7.24
CA TRP A 67 -1.79 -13.69 5.81
C TRP A 67 -2.96 -13.10 5.03
N LEU A 68 -4.19 -13.14 5.56
CA LEU A 68 -5.36 -12.53 4.92
C LEU A 68 -5.22 -11.00 4.80
N GLU A 69 -4.71 -10.35 5.83
CA GLU A 69 -4.44 -8.91 5.82
C GLU A 69 -3.37 -8.54 4.80
N ALA A 70 -2.24 -9.28 4.78
CA ALA A 70 -1.17 -9.08 3.81
C ALA A 70 -1.65 -9.31 2.38
N ARG A 71 -2.45 -10.36 2.16
CA ARG A 71 -3.08 -10.65 0.87
C ARG A 71 -4.03 -9.52 0.46
N THR A 72 -4.85 -9.00 1.37
CA THR A 72 -5.80 -7.91 1.08
C THR A 72 -5.06 -6.63 0.69
N ARG A 73 -3.98 -6.28 1.39
CA ARG A 73 -3.10 -5.16 1.02
C ARG A 73 -2.47 -5.37 -0.36
N TYR A 74 -1.96 -6.56 -0.64
CA TYR A 74 -1.39 -6.89 -1.94
C TYR A 74 -2.41 -6.66 -3.07
N HIS A 75 -3.64 -7.18 -2.92
CA HIS A 75 -4.70 -6.99 -3.92
C HIS A 75 -5.03 -5.51 -4.09
N ARG A 76 -5.18 -4.78 -2.98
CA ARG A 76 -5.44 -3.34 -3.01
C ARG A 76 -4.33 -2.56 -3.73
N TRP A 77 -3.06 -2.83 -3.44
CA TRP A 77 -1.94 -2.17 -4.14
C TRP A 77 -1.87 -2.55 -5.61
N SER A 78 -2.22 -3.79 -5.97
CA SER A 78 -2.32 -4.22 -7.36
C SER A 78 -3.43 -3.47 -8.11
N GLU A 79 -4.58 -3.27 -7.46
CA GLU A 79 -5.69 -2.47 -7.99
C GLU A 79 -5.29 -1.00 -8.12
N GLU A 80 -4.74 -0.38 -7.07
CA GLU A 80 -4.28 1.01 -7.07
C GLU A 80 -3.22 1.25 -8.15
N LEU A 81 -2.26 0.33 -8.32
CA LEU A 81 -1.28 0.42 -9.41
C LEU A 81 -1.96 0.42 -10.78
N THR A 82 -2.97 -0.44 -10.97
CA THR A 82 -3.72 -0.49 -12.22
C THR A 82 -4.49 0.81 -12.46
N LEU A 83 -5.16 1.34 -11.44
CA LEU A 83 -5.90 2.61 -11.51
C LEU A 83 -4.98 3.78 -11.84
N VAL A 84 -3.86 3.94 -11.14
CA VAL A 84 -2.89 5.02 -11.36
C VAL A 84 -2.36 5.01 -12.79
N ARG A 85 -2.09 3.83 -13.37
CA ARG A 85 -1.65 3.71 -14.77
C ARG A 85 -2.71 4.19 -15.76
N HIS A 86 -4.00 3.99 -15.46
CA HIS A 86 -5.11 4.50 -16.28
C HIS A 86 -5.33 6.00 -16.05
N GLU A 87 -5.22 6.48 -14.82
CA GLU A 87 -5.31 7.91 -14.50
C GLU A 87 -4.23 8.72 -15.22
N MET A 88 -2.98 8.23 -15.26
CA MET A 88 -1.91 8.85 -16.05
C MET A 88 -2.27 8.98 -17.53
N TYR A 89 -2.90 7.95 -18.10
CA TYR A 89 -3.39 7.98 -19.48
C TYR A 89 -4.53 8.98 -19.66
N TRP A 90 -5.50 9.01 -18.74
CA TRP A 90 -6.63 9.93 -18.80
C TRP A 90 -6.24 11.38 -18.61
N VAL A 91 -5.25 11.69 -17.77
CA VAL A 91 -4.70 13.05 -17.61
C VAL A 91 -4.16 13.57 -18.95
N ARG A 92 -3.40 12.74 -19.68
CA ARG A 92 -2.95 13.09 -21.03
C ARG A 92 -4.12 13.36 -21.97
N LYS A 93 -5.09 12.44 -22.01
CA LYS A 93 -6.28 12.57 -22.86
C LYS A 93 -7.12 13.80 -22.53
N TRP A 94 -7.18 14.16 -21.25
CA TRP A 94 -7.85 15.37 -20.81
C TRP A 94 -7.15 16.62 -21.32
N PHE A 95 -5.82 16.68 -21.27
CA PHE A 95 -5.06 17.80 -21.85
C PHE A 95 -5.22 17.90 -23.36
N GLU A 96 -5.17 16.78 -24.09
CA GLU A 96 -5.47 16.73 -25.54
C GLU A 96 -6.88 17.26 -25.83
N GLY A 97 -7.89 16.84 -25.07
CA GLY A 97 -9.26 17.35 -25.22
C GLY A 97 -9.39 18.84 -24.88
N GLN A 98 -8.66 19.35 -23.88
CA GLN A 98 -8.61 20.78 -23.59
C GLN A 98 -7.97 21.57 -24.74
N GLU A 99 -6.87 21.08 -25.30
CA GLU A 99 -6.23 21.69 -26.48
C GLU A 99 -7.23 21.84 -27.63
N GLU A 100 -7.95 20.78 -27.97
CA GLU A 100 -8.97 20.79 -29.03
C GLU A 100 -10.09 21.79 -28.74
N GLU A 101 -10.59 21.82 -27.50
CA GLU A 101 -11.64 22.74 -27.08
C GLU A 101 -11.19 24.20 -27.18
N TRP A 102 -9.95 24.53 -26.82
CA TRP A 102 -9.41 25.88 -26.97
C TRP A 102 -9.18 26.25 -28.44
N LYS A 103 -8.72 25.32 -29.28
CA LYS A 103 -8.64 25.53 -30.74
C LYS A 103 -10.01 25.78 -31.36
N ARG A 104 -11.03 25.05 -30.91
CA ARG A 104 -12.43 25.26 -31.33
C ARG A 104 -12.93 26.66 -30.95
N ARG A 105 -12.66 27.10 -29.72
CA ARG A 105 -13.01 28.45 -29.23
C ARG A 105 -12.29 29.56 -30.01
N ALA A 106 -11.01 29.38 -30.32
CA ALA A 106 -10.26 30.32 -31.15
C ALA A 106 -10.89 30.48 -32.54
N SER A 107 -11.30 29.35 -33.15
CA SER A 107 -11.92 29.32 -34.47
C SER A 107 -13.29 30.00 -34.51
N GLN A 108 -14.06 29.91 -33.41
CA GLN A 108 -15.39 30.51 -33.29
C GLN A 108 -15.38 31.98 -32.84
N SER A 109 -14.23 32.47 -32.36
CA SER A 109 -14.14 33.83 -31.84
C SER A 109 -14.07 34.86 -32.97
N GLN A 110 -14.91 35.88 -32.90
CA GLN A 110 -14.93 37.01 -33.84
C GLN A 110 -13.96 38.13 -33.43
N GLU A 111 -13.67 38.26 -32.14
CA GLU A 111 -12.78 39.28 -31.62
C GLU A 111 -11.32 38.80 -31.60
N ALA A 112 -10.42 39.64 -32.14
CA ALA A 112 -9.00 39.30 -32.27
C ALA A 112 -8.33 39.00 -30.92
N GLY A 113 -8.68 39.74 -29.85
CA GLY A 113 -8.13 39.53 -28.50
C GLY A 113 -8.53 38.18 -27.90
N HIS A 114 -9.81 37.82 -28.00
CA HIS A 114 -10.32 36.53 -27.54
C HIS A 114 -9.71 35.37 -28.34
N ARG A 115 -9.56 35.53 -29.66
CA ARG A 115 -8.88 34.54 -30.51
C ARG A 115 -7.43 34.33 -30.06
N ALA A 116 -6.65 35.40 -29.92
CA ALA A 116 -5.25 35.31 -29.51
C ALA A 116 -5.07 34.64 -28.14
N TYR A 117 -5.96 34.95 -27.19
CA TYR A 117 -5.94 34.28 -25.87
C TYR A 117 -6.27 32.78 -25.97
N ALA A 118 -7.30 32.42 -26.74
CA ALA A 118 -7.70 31.03 -26.94
C ALA A 118 -6.61 30.21 -27.65
N GLU A 119 -5.95 30.79 -28.66
CA GLU A 119 -4.79 30.17 -29.33
C GLU A 119 -3.64 29.92 -28.34
N ARG A 120 -3.31 30.92 -27.51
CA ARG A 120 -2.28 30.78 -26.47
C ARG A 120 -2.63 29.66 -25.48
N LYS A 121 -3.90 29.53 -25.10
CA LYS A 121 -4.37 28.42 -24.26
C LYS A 121 -4.22 27.08 -24.96
N GLY A 122 -4.57 26.97 -26.25
CA GLY A 122 -4.36 25.76 -27.04
C GLY A 122 -2.91 25.30 -27.00
N VAL A 123 -1.95 26.21 -27.27
CA VAL A 123 -0.52 25.92 -27.20
C VAL A 123 -0.07 25.48 -25.80
N LEU A 124 -0.60 26.12 -24.76
CA LEU A 124 -0.28 25.74 -23.38
C LEU A 124 -0.73 24.31 -23.07
N TYR A 125 -1.97 23.95 -23.40
CA TYR A 125 -2.49 22.60 -23.15
C TYR A 125 -1.80 21.53 -23.99
N HIS A 126 -1.40 21.87 -25.22
CA HIS A 126 -0.54 21.04 -26.03
C HIS A 126 0.79 20.72 -25.31
N SER A 127 1.48 21.75 -24.78
CA SER A 127 2.74 21.55 -24.05
C SER A 127 2.58 20.69 -22.79
N TYR A 128 1.42 20.76 -22.11
CA TYR A 128 1.13 19.89 -20.97
C TYR A 128 0.89 18.44 -21.39
N ALA A 129 0.19 18.22 -22.51
CA ALA A 129 0.01 16.87 -23.05
C ALA A 129 1.36 16.23 -23.43
N GLU A 130 2.28 17.01 -24.01
CA GLU A 130 3.64 16.57 -24.33
C GLU A 130 4.48 16.27 -23.07
N ASP A 131 4.49 17.15 -22.06
CA ASP A 131 5.22 16.93 -20.80
C ASP A 131 4.70 15.68 -20.07
N VAL A 132 3.37 15.48 -20.04
CA VAL A 132 2.75 14.28 -19.48
C VAL A 132 3.15 13.02 -20.25
N ALA A 133 3.14 13.07 -21.58
CA ALA A 133 3.54 11.95 -22.42
C ALA A 133 5.01 11.56 -22.18
N MET A 134 5.90 12.55 -22.00
CA MET A 134 7.30 12.34 -21.68
C MET A 134 7.47 11.74 -20.27
N ARG A 135 6.83 12.32 -19.26
CA ARG A 135 6.97 11.89 -17.85
C ARG A 135 6.39 10.51 -17.58
N PHE A 136 5.31 10.15 -18.28
CA PHE A 136 4.60 8.88 -18.08
C PHE A 136 4.92 7.83 -19.16
N GLN A 137 5.95 8.07 -19.97
CA GLN A 137 6.40 7.11 -20.98
C GLN A 137 6.68 5.74 -20.36
N GLY A 138 6.09 4.69 -20.94
CA GLY A 138 6.22 3.31 -20.46
C GLY A 138 5.49 3.00 -19.14
N LYS A 139 4.81 3.97 -18.52
CA LYS A 139 4.06 3.80 -17.26
C LYS A 139 2.55 3.80 -17.46
N MET A 140 2.05 4.34 -18.57
CA MET A 140 0.62 4.39 -18.87
C MET A 140 0.08 3.01 -19.27
N SER A 141 -1.12 2.68 -18.77
CA SER A 141 -1.90 1.57 -19.31
C SER A 141 -2.55 2.03 -20.61
N GLN A 142 -2.22 1.41 -21.75
CA GLN A 142 -2.96 1.65 -22.98
C GLN A 142 -4.27 0.87 -22.90
N PRO A 143 -5.45 1.51 -23.08
CA PRO A 143 -6.70 0.75 -23.16
C PRO A 143 -6.61 -0.21 -24.36
N ALA A 144 -7.07 -1.45 -24.16
CA ALA A 144 -7.24 -2.40 -25.25
C ALA A 144 -8.12 -1.76 -26.32
N SER A 145 -7.64 -1.78 -27.58
CA SER A 145 -8.35 -1.21 -28.74
C SER A 145 -9.60 -1.99 -29.10
#